data_AF-A0A392M9J1-F1
#
_entry.id   AF-A0A392M9J1-F1
#
_cell.length_a   1.000
_cell.length_b   1.000
_cell.length_c   1.000
_cell.angle_alpha   90.00
_cell.angle_beta   90.00
_cell.angle_gamma   90.00
#
_symmetry.space_group_name_H-M   'P 1'
#
loop_
_entity.id
_entity.type
_entity.pdbx_description
1 polymer ?
#
loop_
_entity_poly.entity_id
_entity_poly.type
_entity_poly.pdbx_seq_one_letter_code
_entity_poly.pdbx_strand_id
1 'polypeptide(L)'
;MQLQTLTLDNNMFMGPIPRWAGNDPCGGPWFGLVCINSNILRIIIPEKKLNGRVPSSFTKLKSLKSLDLSLNNLEPPLPNFNDGVMVKISGNPLFVNQTQKSPVSRRSQPPSSSRSSSSNKFKTVGIVAGVVVFVFVALVVIIYLIRHYCLKKIKTSIDGSSSVVQLNVVKAQDPLAISIKVLRKATNSFATENELGHGGFGSVYKGELLDGTKIAVKRMEGGGSSKKKIVDFQAEIDVLSKVRHQNLVSLLGYCIEDNEWLLVYEYLPLGTLSSHLFHSKDLKLDPLSWSQRLTIALDVARGLQYLHSLSGQTVIHRDLKCSNILLGNDFRAKVSDFGLARLALDHDKSISTKLAGTFGYIAPECG
;
A
#
# COMPACT_ATOMS: atom_id res chain seq x y z
N MET A 1 24.40 -9.40 -22.05
CA MET A 1 25.36 -9.51 -20.93
C MET A 1 24.52 -9.74 -19.68
N GLN A 2 24.36 -11.00 -19.28
CA GLN A 2 23.67 -11.37 -18.05
C GLN A 2 24.62 -11.05 -16.88
N LEU A 3 24.07 -10.47 -15.81
CA LEU A 3 24.83 -10.19 -14.61
C LEU A 3 25.08 -11.53 -13.91
N GLN A 4 26.20 -12.19 -14.20
CA GLN A 4 26.47 -13.55 -13.72
C GLN A 4 26.85 -13.59 -12.23
N THR A 5 27.42 -12.50 -11.71
CA THR A 5 27.74 -12.33 -10.29
C THR A 5 27.86 -10.84 -9.99
N LEU A 6 27.21 -10.34 -8.95
CA LEU A 6 27.47 -9.01 -8.40
C LEU A 6 28.32 -9.18 -7.14
N THR A 7 29.61 -9.43 -7.33
CA THR A 7 30.60 -9.41 -6.25
C THR A 7 30.80 -7.97 -5.81
N LEU A 8 30.37 -7.66 -4.58
CA LEU A 8 30.54 -6.36 -3.94
C LEU A 8 31.87 -6.27 -3.15
N ASP A 9 32.65 -7.35 -3.19
CA ASP A 9 33.94 -7.44 -2.56
C ASP A 9 34.91 -6.54 -3.35
N ASN A 10 35.51 -5.57 -2.65
CA ASN A 10 36.47 -4.56 -3.15
C ASN A 10 35.94 -3.24 -3.77
N ASN A 11 34.68 -2.84 -3.58
CA ASN A 11 34.31 -1.42 -3.72
C ASN A 11 33.21 -1.06 -2.70
N MET A 12 33.65 -0.56 -1.55
CA MET A 12 32.94 -0.63 -0.26
C MET A 12 31.48 -0.16 -0.28
N PHE A 13 30.55 -1.12 -0.19
CA PHE A 13 29.20 -1.00 0.35
C PHE A 13 29.17 -1.68 1.71
N MET A 14 29.23 -0.94 2.82
CA MET A 14 29.17 -1.54 4.16
C MET A 14 27.79 -1.37 4.82
N GLY A 15 27.19 -2.52 5.14
CA GLY A 15 25.90 -2.77 5.80
C GLY A 15 25.62 -4.29 5.70
N PRO A 16 24.69 -4.89 6.48
CA PRO A 16 24.38 -6.31 6.32
C PRO A 16 23.81 -6.55 4.92
N ILE A 17 24.61 -7.17 4.05
CA ILE A 17 24.19 -7.53 2.70
C ILE A 17 23.09 -8.59 2.83
N PRO A 18 21.88 -8.38 2.27
CA PRO A 18 20.88 -9.44 2.23
C PRO A 18 21.47 -10.63 1.47
N ARG A 19 21.31 -11.86 2.00
CA ARG A 19 21.89 -13.08 1.41
C ARG A 19 21.47 -13.21 -0.06
N TRP A 20 22.36 -12.86 -0.97
CA TRP A 20 22.20 -13.13 -2.40
C TRP A 20 22.90 -14.46 -2.69
N ALA A 21 22.11 -15.50 -2.95
CA ALA A 21 22.60 -16.82 -3.30
C ALA A 21 22.00 -17.28 -4.63
N GLY A 22 22.83 -17.89 -5.48
CA GLY A 22 22.46 -18.35 -6.82
C GLY A 22 22.99 -17.44 -7.94
N ASN A 23 22.99 -17.95 -9.18
CA ASN A 23 23.54 -17.24 -10.36
C ASN A 23 22.47 -16.58 -11.23
N ASP A 24 21.19 -16.70 -10.85
CA ASP A 24 20.08 -16.07 -11.54
C ASP A 24 19.41 -15.01 -10.64
N PRO A 25 19.69 -13.71 -10.87
CA PRO A 25 19.07 -12.62 -10.10
C PRO A 25 17.55 -12.52 -10.29
N CYS A 26 16.98 -13.21 -11.30
CA CYS A 26 15.55 -13.25 -11.57
C CYS A 26 14.89 -14.60 -11.21
N GLY A 27 15.68 -15.62 -10.88
CA GLY A 27 15.21 -16.97 -10.53
C GLY A 27 15.41 -17.35 -9.05
N GLY A 28 16.20 -16.58 -8.31
CA GLY A 28 16.47 -16.81 -6.87
C GLY A 28 15.81 -15.78 -5.93
N PRO A 29 15.99 -15.92 -4.60
CA PRO A 29 15.40 -15.06 -3.57
C PRO A 29 16.14 -13.71 -3.41
N TRP A 30 16.37 -12.99 -4.51
CA TRP A 30 17.12 -11.74 -4.50
C TRP A 30 16.25 -10.57 -4.02
N PHE A 31 16.50 -10.11 -2.79
CA PHE A 31 15.79 -8.97 -2.21
C PHE A 31 16.01 -7.68 -3.01
N GLY A 32 14.92 -6.95 -3.27
CA GLY A 32 14.96 -5.62 -3.89
C GLY A 32 15.08 -5.62 -5.42
N LEU A 33 15.09 -6.79 -6.07
CA LEU A 33 15.08 -6.88 -7.54
C LEU A 33 13.67 -7.15 -8.07
N VAL A 34 13.31 -6.46 -9.15
CA VAL A 34 12.09 -6.75 -9.93
C VAL A 34 12.52 -7.09 -11.35
N CYS A 35 12.19 -8.30 -11.79
CA CYS A 35 12.51 -8.78 -13.13
C CYS A 35 11.27 -8.94 -14.01
N ILE A 36 11.47 -8.80 -15.33
CA ILE A 36 10.51 -9.22 -16.37
C ILE A 36 11.30 -9.99 -17.43
N ASN A 37 10.85 -11.20 -17.78
CA ASN A 37 11.51 -12.06 -18.78
C ASN A 37 13.02 -12.19 -18.55
N SER A 38 13.43 -12.52 -17.32
CA SER A 38 14.83 -12.65 -16.87
C SER A 38 15.71 -11.39 -17.03
N ASN A 39 15.10 -10.21 -17.19
CA ASN A 39 15.81 -8.92 -17.20
C ASN A 39 15.46 -8.10 -15.95
N ILE A 40 16.49 -7.57 -15.28
CA ILE A 40 16.33 -6.68 -14.13
C ILE A 40 15.72 -5.35 -14.59
N LEU A 41 14.49 -5.10 -14.17
CA LEU A 41 13.73 -3.91 -14.51
C LEU A 41 13.82 -2.84 -13.42
N ARG A 42 13.84 -3.26 -12.14
CA ARG A 42 13.95 -2.34 -11.01
C ARG A 42 14.88 -2.88 -9.94
N ILE A 43 15.63 -1.98 -9.32
CA ILE A 43 16.45 -2.23 -8.14
C ILE A 43 15.93 -1.27 -7.06
N ILE A 44 15.44 -1.81 -5.94
CA ILE A 44 14.79 -1.08 -4.86
C ILE A 44 15.46 -1.47 -3.55
N ILE A 45 16.39 -0.64 -3.09
CA ILE A 45 17.20 -0.89 -1.88
C ILE A 45 17.22 0.39 -1.00
N PRO A 46 16.07 0.89 -0.53
CA PRO A 46 16.04 2.02 0.39
C PRO A 46 16.42 1.58 1.82
N GLU A 47 16.99 2.50 2.59
CA GLU A 47 17.13 2.37 4.05
C GLU A 47 17.94 1.15 4.51
N LYS A 48 19.00 0.80 3.78
CA LYS A 48 19.89 -0.33 4.10
C LYS A 48 21.22 0.09 4.71
N LYS A 49 21.36 1.36 5.09
CA LYS A 49 22.59 1.95 5.64
C LYS A 49 23.78 1.75 4.70
N LEU A 50 23.55 1.70 3.39
CA LEU A 50 24.60 1.49 2.40
C LEU A 50 25.52 2.71 2.36
N ASN A 51 26.82 2.47 2.41
CA ASN A 51 27.85 3.51 2.31
C ASN A 51 28.62 3.37 0.97
N GLY A 52 29.40 4.38 0.61
CA GLY A 52 30.26 4.36 -0.59
C GLY A 52 29.56 4.77 -1.89
N ARG A 53 30.26 4.59 -3.03
CA ARG A 53 29.81 5.08 -4.35
C ARG A 53 28.98 4.04 -5.11
N VAL A 54 27.98 4.50 -5.86
CA VAL A 54 27.17 3.61 -6.72
C VAL A 54 28.04 2.98 -7.81
N PRO A 55 28.04 1.63 -7.99
CA PRO A 55 28.90 0.98 -8.97
C PRO A 55 28.45 1.30 -10.40
N SER A 56 29.41 1.55 -11.28
CA SER A 56 29.14 1.78 -12.71
C SER A 56 28.59 0.54 -13.42
N SER A 57 28.71 -0.66 -12.85
CA SER A 57 28.10 -1.87 -13.39
C SER A 57 26.58 -1.79 -13.53
N PHE A 58 25.90 -0.97 -12.72
CA PHE A 58 24.45 -0.79 -12.80
C PHE A 58 24.02 -0.09 -14.09
N THR A 59 24.88 0.72 -14.71
CA THR A 59 24.56 1.38 -15.99
C THR A 59 24.56 0.39 -17.16
N LYS A 60 25.17 -0.80 -17.00
CA LYS A 60 25.19 -1.86 -18.01
C LYS A 60 23.87 -2.63 -18.10
N LEU A 61 22.94 -2.42 -17.18
CA LEU A 61 21.63 -3.06 -17.14
C LEU A 61 20.67 -2.39 -18.15
N LYS A 62 20.67 -2.89 -19.39
CA LYS A 62 19.92 -2.29 -20.52
C LYS A 62 18.41 -2.18 -20.30
N SER A 63 17.84 -3.05 -19.47
CA SER A 63 16.39 -3.09 -19.20
C SER A 63 16.00 -2.35 -17.92
N LEU A 64 16.95 -1.79 -17.19
CA LEU A 64 16.68 -1.09 -15.94
C LEU A 64 15.81 0.15 -16.23
N LYS A 65 14.73 0.31 -15.48
CA LYS A 65 13.82 1.47 -15.56
C LYS A 65 13.81 2.28 -14.27
N SER A 66 14.18 1.68 -13.14
CA SER A 66 14.17 2.34 -11.85
C SER A 66 15.26 1.80 -10.93
N LEU A 67 15.98 2.72 -10.29
CA LEU A 67 16.97 2.46 -9.26
C LEU A 67 16.63 3.32 -8.04
N ASP A 68 16.08 2.72 -6.99
CA ASP A 68 15.81 3.40 -5.72
C ASP A 68 16.88 3.02 -4.69
N LEU A 69 17.72 4.00 -4.36
CA LEU A 69 18.76 3.93 -3.35
C LEU A 69 18.57 5.01 -2.27
N SER A 70 17.33 5.46 -2.08
CA SER A 70 17.00 6.51 -1.11
C SER A 70 17.28 6.08 0.34
N LEU A 71 17.48 7.07 1.22
CA LEU A 71 17.67 6.85 2.67
C LEU A 71 18.88 5.96 3.01
N ASN A 72 19.98 6.08 2.25
CA ASN A 72 21.26 5.43 2.53
C ASN A 72 22.33 6.49 2.85
N ASN A 73 23.60 6.11 2.89
CA ASN A 73 24.76 6.97 3.15
C ASN A 73 25.71 7.02 1.93
N LEU A 74 25.15 7.07 0.72
CA LEU A 74 25.92 6.98 -0.51
C LEU A 74 26.71 8.26 -0.81
N GLU A 75 27.84 8.08 -1.49
CA GLU A 75 28.76 9.13 -1.89
C GLU A 75 28.60 9.53 -3.36
N PRO A 76 28.75 10.82 -3.72
CA PRO A 76 28.87 11.26 -5.11
C PRO A 76 30.23 10.88 -5.73
N PRO A 77 30.37 10.86 -7.08
CA PRO A 77 29.33 11.15 -8.08
C PRO A 77 28.47 9.92 -8.42
N LEU A 78 27.26 10.16 -8.95
CA LEU A 78 26.46 9.08 -9.52
C LEU A 78 26.97 8.69 -10.91
N PRO A 79 27.01 7.39 -11.25
CA PRO A 79 27.22 6.94 -12.62
C PRO A 79 26.16 7.53 -13.55
N ASN A 80 26.52 7.75 -14.82
CA ASN A 80 25.56 8.21 -15.81
C ASN A 80 24.70 7.03 -16.30
N PHE A 81 23.40 7.09 -16.06
CA PHE A 81 22.43 6.08 -16.48
C PHE A 81 21.79 6.46 -17.82
N ASN A 82 21.28 5.48 -18.56
CA ASN A 82 20.60 5.74 -19.83
C ASN A 82 19.35 6.62 -19.64
N ASP A 83 19.02 7.42 -20.66
CA ASP A 83 17.81 8.24 -20.68
C ASP A 83 16.57 7.35 -20.47
N GLY A 84 15.84 7.60 -19.39
CA GLY A 84 14.65 6.83 -18.99
C GLY A 84 14.82 5.95 -17.76
N VAL A 85 16.02 5.84 -17.17
CA VAL A 85 16.20 5.23 -15.85
C VAL A 85 15.86 6.24 -14.76
N MET A 86 14.83 5.95 -13.96
CA MET A 86 14.48 6.76 -12.80
C MET A 86 15.40 6.41 -11.62
N VAL A 87 16.38 7.27 -11.32
CA VAL A 87 17.30 7.13 -10.19
C VAL A 87 16.83 7.96 -9.01
N LYS A 88 16.56 7.33 -7.87
CA LYS A 88 16.08 7.98 -6.65
C LYS A 88 17.14 7.88 -5.55
N ILE A 89 17.71 9.02 -5.19
CA ILE A 89 18.81 9.17 -4.20
C ILE A 89 18.45 10.09 -3.02
N SER A 90 17.19 10.47 -2.89
CA SER A 90 16.72 11.34 -1.81
C SER A 90 17.07 10.78 -0.43
N GLY A 91 17.49 11.64 0.50
CA GLY A 91 17.82 11.23 1.87
C GLY A 91 19.20 10.56 2.03
N ASN A 92 20.11 10.73 1.07
CA ASN A 92 21.54 10.42 1.25
C ASN A 92 22.29 11.67 1.72
N PRO A 93 22.86 11.71 2.94
CA PRO A 93 23.43 12.93 3.53
C PRO A 93 24.56 13.59 2.71
N LEU A 94 25.38 12.79 2.03
CA LEU A 94 26.55 13.29 1.28
C LEU A 94 26.18 13.89 -0.08
N PHE A 95 24.93 13.77 -0.52
CA PHE A 95 24.39 14.46 -1.70
C PHE A 95 23.82 15.86 -1.38
N VAL A 96 23.76 16.25 -0.10
CA VAL A 96 23.12 17.51 0.35
C VAL A 96 24.00 18.76 0.14
N ASN A 97 25.29 18.61 -0.21
CA ASN A 97 26.24 19.73 -0.26
C ASN A 97 26.72 20.20 -1.66
N GLN A 98 26.01 19.88 -2.76
CA GLN A 98 26.38 20.39 -4.10
C GLN A 98 25.55 21.56 -4.64
N THR A 99 24.83 22.27 -3.78
CA THR A 99 24.22 23.56 -4.15
C THR A 99 24.51 24.64 -3.11
N GLN A 100 25.79 24.96 -2.90
CA GLN A 100 26.20 26.29 -2.42
C GLN A 100 27.73 26.45 -2.49
N LYS A 101 28.22 27.11 -3.53
CA LYS A 101 29.48 27.86 -3.48
C LYS A 101 29.33 29.16 -4.27
N SER A 102 28.81 30.17 -3.58
CA SER A 102 29.18 31.56 -3.86
C SER A 102 30.60 31.77 -3.31
N PRO A 103 31.55 32.36 -4.05
CA PRO A 103 32.80 32.81 -3.46
C PRO A 103 32.66 34.25 -2.97
N VAL A 104 32.96 34.46 -1.69
CA VAL A 104 33.30 35.77 -1.13
C VAL A 104 34.81 35.79 -0.94
N SER A 105 35.50 36.81 -1.45
CA SER A 105 36.72 37.30 -0.81
C SER A 105 36.89 38.81 -1.02
N ARG A 106 37.46 39.44 0.01
CA ARG A 106 37.47 40.87 0.33
C ARG A 106 38.69 41.60 -0.24
N ARG A 107 38.44 42.85 -0.69
CA ARG A 107 39.11 44.13 -0.34
C ARG A 107 40.55 44.40 -0.81
N SER A 108 40.71 45.44 -1.64
CA SER A 108 41.52 46.67 -1.34
C SER A 108 41.45 47.74 -2.45
N GLN A 109 41.53 49.00 -1.98
CA GLN A 109 41.46 50.38 -2.53
C GLN A 109 42.06 50.78 -3.93
N PRO A 110 41.79 52.04 -4.41
CA PRO A 110 42.00 52.59 -5.78
C PRO A 110 43.39 53.32 -5.89
N PRO A 111 43.80 54.11 -6.94
CA PRO A 111 43.03 54.75 -8.03
C PRO A 111 43.70 54.89 -9.44
N SER A 112 42.97 55.57 -10.33
CA SER A 112 43.44 56.59 -11.30
C SER A 112 43.66 56.25 -12.79
N SER A 113 43.10 57.16 -13.62
CA SER A 113 43.47 57.55 -14.99
C SER A 113 43.25 56.50 -16.11
N SER A 114 42.87 56.81 -17.35
CA SER A 114 42.44 58.03 -18.05
C SER A 114 42.11 57.61 -19.50
N ARG A 115 41.10 58.26 -20.12
CA ARG A 115 40.92 58.45 -21.59
C ARG A 115 40.73 57.14 -22.41
N SER A 116 39.99 57.07 -23.52
CA SER A 116 39.40 58.04 -24.44
C SER A 116 38.28 57.38 -25.27
N SER A 117 37.27 58.17 -25.62
CA SER A 117 36.46 58.18 -26.85
C SER A 117 36.23 56.89 -27.66
N SER A 118 34.96 56.57 -27.90
CA SER A 118 34.30 57.00 -29.15
C SER A 118 32.82 56.66 -29.12
N SER A 119 32.02 57.60 -29.61
CA SER A 119 30.57 57.57 -29.79
C SER A 119 30.08 56.39 -30.61
N ASN A 120 28.87 55.90 -30.30
CA ASN A 120 27.71 56.16 -31.14
C ASN A 120 26.42 55.87 -30.35
N LYS A 121 25.57 56.90 -30.24
CA LYS A 121 24.19 56.79 -29.77
C LYS A 121 23.31 56.53 -30.99
N PHE A 122 22.45 55.50 -30.95
CA PHE A 122 21.11 55.56 -31.53
C PHE A 122 20.12 54.73 -30.68
N LYS A 123 18.98 55.36 -30.39
CA LYS A 123 17.78 54.86 -29.68
C LYS A 123 16.90 54.09 -30.69
N THR A 124 16.49 52.84 -30.44
CA THR A 124 15.24 52.36 -29.77
C THR A 124 14.04 52.15 -30.71
N VAL A 125 13.29 51.08 -30.41
CA VAL A 125 11.88 50.74 -30.72
C VAL A 125 11.64 49.97 -32.04
N GLY A 126 11.24 48.70 -31.92
CA GLY A 126 10.74 47.89 -33.04
C GLY A 126 10.63 46.37 -32.80
N ILE A 127 11.28 45.83 -31.75
CA ILE A 127 11.37 44.37 -31.56
C ILE A 127 10.57 43.86 -30.35
N VAL A 128 10.29 44.71 -29.36
CA VAL A 128 9.67 44.28 -28.09
C VAL A 128 8.21 43.84 -28.27
N ALA A 129 7.42 44.54 -29.08
CA ALA A 129 6.03 44.17 -29.32
C ALA A 129 5.90 42.82 -30.03
N GLY A 130 6.76 42.55 -31.02
CA GLY A 130 6.81 41.27 -31.73
C GLY A 130 7.19 40.10 -30.82
N VAL A 131 8.16 40.30 -29.93
CA VAL A 131 8.58 39.28 -28.96
C VAL A 131 7.47 38.99 -27.94
N VAL A 132 6.77 40.01 -27.45
CA VAL A 132 5.66 39.81 -26.50
C VAL A 132 4.51 39.03 -27.13
N VAL A 133 4.12 39.38 -28.37
CA VAL A 133 3.08 38.64 -29.10
C VAL A 133 3.52 37.21 -29.39
N PHE A 134 4.78 37.00 -29.81
CA PHE A 134 5.32 35.67 -30.07
C PHE A 134 5.34 34.80 -28.81
N VAL A 135 5.79 35.34 -27.68
CA VAL A 135 5.81 34.61 -26.40
C VAL A 135 4.38 34.29 -25.93
N PHE A 136 3.44 35.21 -26.09
CA PHE A 136 2.04 34.98 -25.73
C PHE A 136 1.42 33.86 -26.59
N VAL A 137 1.62 33.89 -27.90
CA VAL A 137 1.13 32.84 -28.81
C VAL A 137 1.79 31.49 -28.49
N ALA A 138 3.10 31.48 -28.23
CA ALA A 138 3.81 30.27 -27.83
C ALA A 138 3.26 29.67 -26.52
N LEU A 139 2.97 30.50 -25.52
CA LEU A 139 2.37 30.06 -24.25
C LEU A 139 0.97 29.49 -24.46
N VAL A 140 0.12 30.12 -25.29
CA VAL A 140 -1.22 29.60 -25.61
C VAL A 140 -1.13 28.25 -26.32
N VAL A 141 -0.20 28.09 -27.27
CA VAL A 141 0.04 26.81 -27.96
C VAL A 141 0.55 25.76 -26.98
N ILE A 142 1.49 26.10 -26.09
CA ILE A 142 2.00 25.17 -25.07
C ILE A 142 0.86 24.74 -24.12
N ILE A 143 0.01 25.66 -23.66
CA ILE A 143 -1.13 25.34 -22.79
C ILE A 143 -2.15 24.47 -23.54
N TYR A 144 -2.43 24.76 -24.81
CA TYR A 144 -3.29 23.92 -25.64
C TYR A 144 -2.72 22.52 -25.83
N LEU A 145 -1.42 22.40 -26.13
CA LEU A 145 -0.73 21.12 -26.27
C LEU A 145 -0.70 20.36 -24.95
N ILE A 146 -0.45 21.02 -23.81
CA ILE A 146 -0.50 20.39 -22.48
C ILE A 146 -1.93 19.93 -22.17
N ARG A 147 -2.97 20.75 -22.42
CA ARG A 147 -4.37 20.31 -22.26
C ARG A 147 -4.66 19.13 -23.16
N HIS A 148 -4.26 19.18 -24.42
CA HIS A 148 -4.49 18.11 -25.39
C HIS A 148 -3.75 16.83 -24.99
N TYR A 149 -2.51 16.93 -24.48
CA TYR A 149 -1.73 15.79 -24.00
C TYR A 149 -2.28 15.23 -22.68
N CYS A 150 -2.70 16.08 -21.75
CA CYS A 150 -3.33 15.68 -20.49
C CYS A 150 -4.71 15.05 -20.72
N LEU A 151 -5.55 15.62 -21.61
CA LEU A 151 -6.85 15.05 -21.98
C LEU A 151 -6.68 13.74 -22.75
N LYS A 152 -5.67 13.63 -23.62
CA LYS A 152 -5.34 12.38 -24.32
C LYS A 152 -4.82 11.33 -23.33
N LYS A 153 -3.97 11.70 -22.37
CA LYS A 153 -3.47 10.82 -21.30
C LYS A 153 -4.58 10.36 -20.36
N ILE A 154 -5.56 11.21 -20.07
CA ILE A 154 -6.76 10.86 -19.30
C ILE A 154 -7.65 9.91 -20.12
N LYS A 155 -7.90 10.18 -21.41
CA LYS A 155 -8.73 9.33 -22.27
C LYS A 155 -8.09 7.96 -22.55
N THR A 156 -6.77 7.89 -22.73
CA THR A 156 -6.03 6.61 -22.81
C THR A 156 -5.86 5.90 -21.47
N SER A 157 -6.03 6.60 -20.33
CA SER A 157 -6.09 5.96 -19.00
C SER A 157 -7.48 5.45 -18.65
N ILE A 158 -8.54 5.98 -19.31
CA ILE A 158 -9.93 5.51 -19.19
C ILE A 158 -10.19 4.32 -20.12
N ASP A 159 -9.68 4.34 -21.36
CA ASP A 159 -9.88 3.23 -22.31
C ASP A 159 -8.77 2.16 -22.27
N GLY A 160 -7.63 2.42 -21.60
CA GLY A 160 -6.47 1.53 -21.53
C GLY A 160 -6.28 0.78 -20.20
N SER A 161 -7.20 0.92 -19.26
CA SER A 161 -7.15 0.25 -17.95
C SER A 161 -8.36 -0.66 -17.70
N SER A 162 -8.78 -1.40 -18.72
CA SER A 162 -9.46 -2.70 -18.51
C SER A 162 -8.41 -3.82 -18.38
N SER A 163 -7.32 -3.56 -17.66
CA SER A 163 -6.52 -4.64 -17.08
C SER A 163 -7.22 -5.02 -15.80
N VAL A 164 -8.23 -5.89 -15.93
CA VAL A 164 -8.67 -6.77 -14.85
C VAL A 164 -7.40 -7.22 -14.16
N VAL A 165 -7.20 -6.77 -12.92
CA VAL A 165 -6.23 -7.37 -12.02
C VAL A 165 -6.57 -8.86 -12.11
N GLN A 166 -5.69 -9.66 -12.73
CA GLN A 166 -5.78 -11.11 -12.61
C GLN A 166 -5.56 -11.38 -11.13
N LEU A 167 -6.65 -11.29 -10.36
CA LEU A 167 -6.82 -12.11 -9.21
C LEU A 167 -6.56 -13.52 -9.73
N ASN A 168 -5.57 -14.19 -9.16
CA ASN A 168 -5.53 -15.65 -9.18
C ASN A 168 -6.68 -16.17 -8.29
N VAL A 169 -7.91 -15.72 -8.53
CA VAL A 169 -9.09 -16.17 -7.82
C VAL A 169 -9.91 -17.01 -8.76
N VAL A 170 -10.25 -18.18 -8.20
CA VAL A 170 -10.96 -19.30 -8.78
C VAL A 170 -10.08 -20.19 -9.67
N LYS A 171 -9.26 -21.02 -9.03
CA LYS A 171 -9.28 -22.43 -9.47
C LYS A 171 -10.70 -22.91 -9.21
N ALA A 172 -11.31 -23.59 -10.18
CA ALA A 172 -12.68 -24.11 -10.16
C ALA A 172 -12.94 -25.21 -9.09
N GLN A 173 -12.20 -25.18 -7.98
CA GLN A 173 -12.12 -26.21 -6.95
C GLN A 173 -11.72 -25.64 -5.57
N ASP A 174 -11.91 -24.34 -5.33
CA ASP A 174 -11.82 -23.81 -3.97
C ASP A 174 -13.08 -24.23 -3.19
N PRO A 175 -12.97 -25.04 -2.13
CA PRO A 175 -14.12 -25.49 -1.35
C PRO A 175 -14.87 -24.36 -0.63
N LEU A 176 -14.27 -23.17 -0.51
CA LEU A 176 -14.88 -22.00 0.12
C LEU A 176 -15.62 -21.08 -0.87
N ALA A 177 -15.55 -21.34 -2.18
CA ALA A 177 -16.24 -20.51 -3.17
C ALA A 177 -17.75 -20.82 -3.18
N ILE A 178 -18.58 -19.78 -3.05
CA ILE A 178 -20.05 -19.86 -3.05
C ILE A 178 -20.58 -18.99 -4.19
N SER A 179 -21.49 -19.54 -5.01
CA SER A 179 -22.06 -18.78 -6.12
C SER A 179 -22.94 -17.61 -5.66
N ILE A 180 -22.94 -16.52 -6.44
CA ILE A 180 -23.77 -15.33 -6.18
C ILE A 180 -25.26 -15.66 -6.17
N LYS A 181 -25.69 -16.67 -6.95
CA LYS A 181 -27.08 -17.13 -6.99
C LYS A 181 -27.55 -17.65 -5.64
N VAL A 182 -26.70 -18.43 -4.95
CA VAL A 182 -26.99 -18.94 -3.60
C VAL A 182 -27.08 -17.78 -2.61
N LEU A 183 -26.14 -16.83 -2.66
CA LEU A 183 -26.11 -15.69 -1.73
C LEU A 183 -27.26 -14.71 -1.96
N ARG A 184 -27.68 -14.48 -3.20
CA ARG A 184 -28.89 -13.70 -3.51
C ARG A 184 -30.12 -14.37 -2.95
N LYS A 185 -30.27 -15.68 -3.12
CA LYS A 185 -31.40 -16.41 -2.53
C LYS A 185 -31.39 -16.32 -1.00
N ALA A 186 -30.23 -16.51 -0.37
CA ALA A 186 -30.08 -16.51 1.07
C ALA A 186 -30.34 -15.14 1.72
N THR A 187 -30.08 -14.04 1.02
CA THR A 187 -30.20 -12.67 1.55
C THR A 187 -31.44 -11.92 1.05
N ASN A 188 -32.38 -12.60 0.38
CA ASN A 188 -33.50 -11.99 -0.32
C ASN A 188 -33.05 -10.91 -1.33
N SER A 189 -32.05 -11.22 -2.15
CA SER A 189 -31.40 -10.29 -3.10
C SER A 189 -30.78 -9.07 -2.44
N PHE A 190 -30.13 -9.25 -1.29
CA PHE A 190 -29.52 -8.17 -0.50
C PHE A 190 -30.53 -7.08 -0.11
N ALA A 191 -31.73 -7.49 0.31
CA ALA A 191 -32.78 -6.58 0.68
C ALA A 191 -32.39 -5.75 1.93
N THR A 192 -32.85 -4.49 1.97
CA THR A 192 -32.46 -3.52 3.02
C THR A 192 -32.91 -3.95 4.41
N GLU A 193 -34.00 -4.70 4.53
CA GLU A 193 -34.47 -5.25 5.81
C GLU A 193 -33.52 -6.29 6.41
N ASN A 194 -32.64 -6.86 5.59
CA ASN A 194 -31.60 -7.79 6.03
C ASN A 194 -30.27 -7.09 6.32
N GLU A 195 -30.15 -5.78 6.15
CA GLU A 195 -28.91 -5.06 6.40
C GLU A 195 -28.61 -4.98 7.90
N LEU A 196 -27.44 -5.51 8.29
CA LEU A 196 -26.93 -5.50 9.66
C LEU A 196 -26.06 -4.26 9.94
N GLY A 197 -25.51 -3.65 8.89
CA GLY A 197 -24.71 -2.44 9.00
C GLY A 197 -24.00 -2.09 7.69
N HIS A 198 -23.57 -0.84 7.60
CA HIS A 198 -22.92 -0.26 6.43
C HIS A 198 -21.74 0.65 6.85
N GLY A 199 -20.67 0.68 6.07
CA GLY A 199 -19.56 1.60 6.28
C GLY A 199 -18.46 1.51 5.22
N GLY A 200 -17.25 1.97 5.57
CA GLY A 200 -16.12 2.04 4.63
C GLY A 200 -15.69 0.69 4.01
N PHE A 201 -16.15 -0.43 4.57
CA PHE A 201 -15.90 -1.78 4.09
C PHE A 201 -17.07 -2.37 3.28
N GLY A 202 -18.13 -1.59 3.01
CA GLY A 202 -19.35 -2.03 2.34
C GLY A 202 -20.50 -2.33 3.31
N SER A 203 -21.52 -3.03 2.80
CA SER A 203 -22.72 -3.41 3.55
C SER A 203 -22.67 -4.86 3.98
N VAL A 204 -23.20 -5.17 5.16
CA VAL A 204 -23.29 -6.52 5.71
C VAL A 204 -24.76 -6.91 5.79
N TYR A 205 -25.11 -8.05 5.21
CA TYR A 205 -26.48 -8.56 5.17
C TYR A 205 -26.62 -9.85 5.97
N LYS A 206 -27.70 -10.00 6.70
CA LYS A 206 -28.15 -11.28 7.24
C LYS A 206 -28.68 -12.15 6.10
N GLY A 207 -28.42 -13.44 6.18
CA GLY A 207 -29.04 -14.42 5.29
C GLY A 207 -29.24 -15.76 5.96
N GLU A 208 -29.92 -16.65 5.26
CA GLU A 208 -30.14 -18.03 5.67
C GLU A 208 -29.94 -18.96 4.46
N LEU A 209 -29.02 -19.92 4.59
CA LEU A 209 -28.78 -20.95 3.58
C LEU A 209 -29.95 -21.95 3.56
N LEU A 210 -30.02 -22.78 2.50
CA LEU A 210 -31.11 -23.74 2.32
C LEU A 210 -31.20 -24.80 3.43
N ASP A 211 -30.08 -25.06 4.12
CA ASP A 211 -29.99 -25.98 5.25
C ASP A 211 -30.37 -25.32 6.60
N GLY A 212 -30.80 -24.05 6.59
CA GLY A 212 -31.14 -23.27 7.77
C GLY A 212 -29.94 -22.57 8.43
N THR A 213 -28.74 -22.71 7.88
CA THR A 213 -27.55 -22.04 8.42
C THR A 213 -27.67 -20.52 8.27
N LYS A 214 -27.71 -19.80 9.39
CA LYS A 214 -27.72 -18.33 9.40
C LYS A 214 -26.32 -17.79 9.12
N ILE A 215 -26.25 -16.85 8.18
CA ILE A 215 -25.00 -16.28 7.68
C ILE A 215 -25.01 -14.75 7.74
N ALA A 216 -23.83 -14.16 7.82
CA ALA A 216 -23.59 -12.74 7.60
C ALA A 216 -22.76 -12.58 6.32
N VAL A 217 -23.27 -11.81 5.36
CA VAL A 217 -22.68 -11.61 4.05
C VAL A 217 -22.18 -10.18 3.93
N LYS A 218 -20.87 -9.98 4.00
CA LYS A 218 -20.21 -8.68 3.80
C LYS A 218 -19.99 -8.47 2.30
N ARG A 219 -20.72 -7.53 1.71
CA ARG A 219 -20.68 -7.17 0.30
C ARG A 219 -19.85 -5.90 0.10
N MET A 220 -18.78 -5.99 -0.67
CA MET A 220 -17.89 -4.85 -0.93
C MET A 220 -18.50 -3.94 -1.99
N GLU A 221 -18.94 -2.74 -1.60
CA GLU A 221 -19.52 -1.78 -2.54
C GLU A 221 -18.50 -1.32 -3.60
N GLY A 222 -18.94 -1.29 -4.86
CA GLY A 222 -18.11 -0.95 -6.01
C GLY A 222 -17.09 -2.04 -6.41
N GLY A 223 -17.21 -3.25 -5.87
CA GLY A 223 -16.33 -4.38 -6.18
C GLY A 223 -14.85 -4.09 -5.91
N GLY A 224 -13.97 -4.68 -6.73
CA GLY A 224 -12.52 -4.48 -6.69
C GLY A 224 -12.04 -3.11 -7.20
N SER A 225 -12.90 -2.10 -7.32
CA SER A 225 -12.57 -0.79 -7.91
C SER A 225 -11.43 -0.04 -7.20
N SER A 226 -11.19 -0.32 -5.92
CA SER A 226 -10.06 0.25 -5.17
C SER A 226 -9.03 -0.81 -4.81
N LYS A 227 -7.75 -0.52 -5.09
CA LYS A 227 -6.62 -1.39 -4.71
C LYS A 227 -6.61 -1.73 -3.23
N LYS A 228 -7.03 -0.79 -2.37
CA LYS A 228 -7.12 -1.01 -0.92
C LYS A 228 -8.17 -2.08 -0.58
N LYS A 229 -9.41 -1.96 -1.10
CA LYS A 229 -10.47 -2.95 -0.86
C LYS A 229 -10.07 -4.35 -1.33
N ILE A 230 -9.36 -4.46 -2.46
CA ILE A 230 -8.81 -5.74 -2.93
C ILE A 230 -7.84 -6.34 -1.91
N VAL A 231 -6.88 -5.53 -1.44
CA VAL A 231 -5.86 -5.99 -0.48
C VAL A 231 -6.51 -6.41 0.84
N ASP A 232 -7.48 -5.63 1.32
CA ASP A 232 -8.15 -5.93 2.59
C ASP A 232 -9.01 -7.22 2.46
N PHE A 233 -9.72 -7.39 1.35
CA PHE A 233 -10.49 -8.60 1.04
C PHE A 233 -9.59 -9.86 0.97
N GLN A 234 -8.47 -9.76 0.25
CA GLN A 234 -7.54 -10.89 0.12
C GLN A 234 -6.89 -11.24 1.45
N ALA A 235 -6.50 -10.24 2.26
CA ALA A 235 -5.94 -10.48 3.59
C ALA A 235 -6.91 -11.24 4.50
N GLU A 236 -8.19 -10.89 4.44
CA GLU A 236 -9.22 -11.55 5.23
C GLU A 236 -9.40 -13.03 4.85
N ILE A 237 -9.43 -13.35 3.54
CA ILE A 237 -9.43 -14.73 3.05
C ILE A 237 -8.15 -15.48 3.46
N ASP A 238 -6.98 -14.87 3.25
CA ASP A 238 -5.69 -15.52 3.48
C ASP A 238 -5.46 -15.90 4.95
N VAL A 239 -6.03 -15.13 5.88
CA VAL A 239 -5.98 -15.39 7.32
C VAL A 239 -7.08 -16.37 7.72
N LEU A 240 -8.35 -16.04 7.45
CA LEU A 240 -9.49 -16.82 7.95
C LEU A 240 -9.65 -18.19 7.30
N SER A 241 -9.05 -18.43 6.13
CA SER A 241 -8.96 -19.78 5.55
C SER A 241 -8.02 -20.71 6.33
N LYS A 242 -7.09 -20.18 7.13
CA LYS A 242 -6.06 -20.94 7.84
C LYS A 242 -6.28 -21.04 9.35
N VAL A 243 -7.10 -20.15 9.91
CA VAL A 243 -7.32 -20.05 11.36
C VAL A 243 -8.73 -20.48 11.71
N ARG A 244 -8.87 -21.29 12.77
CA ARG A 244 -10.18 -21.70 13.31
C ARG A 244 -10.10 -21.78 14.82
N HIS A 245 -10.91 -20.96 15.49
CA HIS A 245 -10.92 -20.90 16.95
C HIS A 245 -12.26 -20.39 17.45
N GLN A 246 -12.72 -20.86 18.62
CA GLN A 246 -14.04 -20.53 19.18
C GLN A 246 -14.26 -19.03 19.44
N ASN A 247 -13.17 -18.26 19.59
CA ASN A 247 -13.20 -16.81 19.85
C ASN A 247 -12.80 -15.96 18.63
N LEU A 248 -12.77 -16.55 17.42
CA LEU A 248 -12.62 -15.83 16.16
C LEU A 248 -13.86 -16.10 15.30
N VAL A 249 -14.32 -15.10 14.55
CA VAL A 249 -15.42 -15.28 13.61
C VAL A 249 -14.98 -16.19 12.47
N SER A 250 -15.81 -17.19 12.17
CA SER A 250 -15.55 -18.17 11.13
C SER A 250 -15.92 -17.63 9.75
N LEU A 251 -14.97 -17.66 8.82
CA LEU A 251 -15.25 -17.50 7.40
C LEU A 251 -15.80 -18.82 6.86
N LEU A 252 -17.05 -18.80 6.40
CA LEU A 252 -17.73 -19.95 5.81
C LEU A 252 -17.47 -20.05 4.30
N GLY A 253 -17.24 -18.91 3.65
CA GLY A 253 -16.92 -18.87 2.23
C GLY A 253 -16.76 -17.46 1.69
N TYR A 254 -16.57 -17.36 0.39
CA TYR A 254 -16.49 -16.10 -0.33
C TYR A 254 -17.11 -16.23 -1.72
N CYS A 255 -17.41 -15.10 -2.35
CA CYS A 255 -17.93 -15.03 -3.71
C CYS A 255 -17.18 -13.95 -4.49
N ILE A 256 -16.64 -14.32 -5.65
CA ILE A 256 -16.08 -13.40 -6.65
C ILE A 256 -16.67 -13.78 -8.00
N GLU A 257 -17.86 -13.23 -8.30
CA GLU A 257 -18.63 -13.50 -9.52
C GLU A 257 -19.30 -12.21 -9.98
N ASP A 258 -19.43 -11.96 -11.29
CA ASP A 258 -20.19 -10.83 -11.84
C ASP A 258 -19.86 -9.45 -11.22
N ASN A 259 -18.57 -9.21 -10.91
CA ASN A 259 -18.09 -8.00 -10.22
C ASN A 259 -18.61 -7.83 -8.77
N GLU A 260 -19.19 -8.87 -8.20
CA GLU A 260 -19.58 -8.98 -6.80
C GLU A 260 -18.46 -9.62 -5.99
N TRP A 261 -18.08 -8.96 -4.90
CA TRP A 261 -17.04 -9.42 -3.98
C TRP A 261 -17.65 -9.54 -2.59
N LEU A 262 -17.85 -10.77 -2.14
CA LEU A 262 -18.51 -11.04 -0.87
C LEU A 262 -17.71 -11.98 0.02
N LEU A 263 -17.76 -11.72 1.32
CA LEU A 263 -17.28 -12.62 2.36
C LEU A 263 -18.49 -13.13 3.16
N VAL A 264 -18.51 -14.42 3.43
CA VAL A 264 -19.62 -15.11 4.09
C VAL A 264 -19.13 -15.64 5.42
N TYR A 265 -19.72 -15.16 6.51
CA TYR A 265 -19.38 -15.54 7.87
C TYR A 265 -20.55 -16.23 8.56
N GLU A 266 -20.24 -16.89 9.67
CA GLU A 266 -21.26 -17.24 10.65
C GLU A 266 -22.01 -15.99 11.14
N TYR A 267 -23.32 -16.11 11.34
CA TYR A 267 -24.13 -15.03 11.92
C TYR A 267 -24.07 -15.04 13.45
N LEU A 268 -23.69 -13.90 14.05
CA LEU A 268 -23.71 -13.71 15.50
C LEU A 268 -24.91 -12.85 15.91
N PRO A 269 -25.88 -13.40 16.66
CA PRO A 269 -27.19 -12.79 16.83
C PRO A 269 -27.21 -11.56 17.76
N LEU A 270 -26.24 -11.42 18.67
CA LEU A 270 -26.19 -10.28 19.58
C LEU A 270 -25.43 -9.08 19.01
N GLY A 271 -24.91 -9.16 17.77
CA GLY A 271 -24.26 -8.04 17.10
C GLY A 271 -22.93 -7.62 17.73
N THR A 272 -22.57 -6.34 17.61
CA THR A 272 -21.25 -5.83 18.04
C THR A 272 -21.23 -5.47 19.52
N LEU A 273 -20.08 -5.64 20.18
CA LEU A 273 -19.86 -5.16 21.55
C LEU A 273 -20.07 -3.64 21.66
N SER A 274 -19.70 -2.88 20.62
CA SER A 274 -19.95 -1.43 20.55
C SER A 274 -21.44 -1.07 20.70
N SER A 275 -22.34 -1.88 20.13
CA SER A 275 -23.78 -1.70 20.28
C SER A 275 -24.22 -1.86 21.74
N HIS A 276 -23.69 -2.85 22.45
CA HIS A 276 -24.00 -3.11 23.86
C HIS A 276 -23.38 -2.09 24.82
N LEU A 277 -22.21 -1.54 24.50
CA LEU A 277 -21.51 -0.59 25.37
C LEU A 277 -22.00 0.85 25.22
N PHE A 278 -22.28 1.29 23.99
CA PHE A 278 -22.51 2.70 23.69
C PHE A 278 -23.93 3.01 23.20
N HIS A 279 -24.66 2.00 22.71
CA HIS A 279 -25.98 2.18 22.10
C HIS A 279 -27.06 1.30 22.77
N SER A 280 -26.79 0.78 23.97
CA SER A 280 -27.71 -0.13 24.66
C SER A 280 -29.08 0.51 24.94
N LYS A 281 -29.10 1.80 25.28
CA LYS A 281 -30.34 2.55 25.50
C LYS A 281 -31.17 2.69 24.23
N ASP A 282 -30.53 3.02 23.12
CA ASP A 282 -31.19 3.22 21.82
C ASP A 282 -31.76 1.91 21.28
N LEU A 283 -31.04 0.81 21.52
CA LEU A 283 -31.42 -0.55 21.10
C LEU A 283 -32.27 -1.29 22.13
N LYS A 284 -32.63 -0.66 23.25
CA LYS A 284 -33.38 -1.26 24.36
C LYS A 284 -32.76 -2.58 24.86
N LEU A 285 -31.44 -2.64 24.91
CA LEU A 285 -30.66 -3.76 25.42
C LEU A 285 -30.36 -3.56 26.90
N ASP A 286 -30.40 -4.65 27.67
CA ASP A 286 -29.93 -4.63 29.04
C ASP A 286 -28.43 -4.34 29.09
N PRO A 287 -27.96 -3.49 30.02
CA PRO A 287 -26.54 -3.24 30.18
C PRO A 287 -25.77 -4.51 30.51
N LEU A 288 -24.61 -4.70 29.87
CA LEU A 288 -23.71 -5.78 30.21
C LEU A 288 -23.28 -5.71 31.67
N SER A 289 -23.58 -6.78 32.41
CA SER A 289 -23.09 -7.00 33.76
C SER A 289 -21.55 -7.10 33.79
N TRP A 290 -20.97 -6.93 34.97
CA TRP A 290 -19.52 -7.02 35.12
C TRP A 290 -18.95 -8.39 34.77
N SER A 291 -19.65 -9.47 35.16
CA SER A 291 -19.24 -10.84 34.83
C SER A 291 -19.27 -11.11 33.32
N GLN A 292 -20.27 -10.59 32.60
CA GLN A 292 -20.32 -10.66 31.14
C GLN A 292 -19.13 -9.92 30.51
N ARG A 293 -18.80 -8.70 30.99
CA ARG A 293 -17.65 -7.94 30.49
C ARG A 293 -16.33 -8.67 30.69
N LEU A 294 -16.12 -9.28 31.85
CA LEU A 294 -14.94 -10.10 32.13
C LEU A 294 -14.87 -11.33 31.21
N THR A 295 -16.01 -11.99 30.98
CA THR A 295 -16.10 -13.14 30.06
C THR A 295 -15.73 -12.74 28.64
N ILE A 296 -16.27 -11.61 28.17
CA ILE A 296 -15.98 -11.03 26.85
C ILE A 296 -14.49 -10.70 26.71
N ALA A 297 -13.89 -10.04 27.71
CA ALA A 297 -12.47 -9.70 27.70
C ALA A 297 -11.59 -10.95 27.64
N LEU A 298 -11.92 -11.99 28.42
CA LEU A 298 -11.20 -13.26 28.42
C LEU A 298 -11.32 -13.99 27.07
N ASP A 299 -12.49 -14.00 26.46
CA ASP A 299 -12.73 -14.57 25.14
C ASP A 299 -11.90 -13.87 24.06
N VAL A 300 -11.89 -12.54 24.06
CA VAL A 300 -11.06 -11.74 23.14
C VAL A 300 -9.57 -12.04 23.34
N ALA A 301 -9.11 -12.09 24.59
CA ALA A 301 -7.71 -12.40 24.91
C ALA A 301 -7.30 -13.80 24.40
N ARG A 302 -8.16 -14.82 24.55
CA ARG A 302 -7.93 -16.17 24.02
C ARG A 302 -7.85 -16.18 22.49
N GLY A 303 -8.74 -15.46 21.82
CA GLY A 303 -8.71 -15.31 20.35
C GLY A 303 -7.40 -14.70 19.87
N LEU A 304 -6.95 -13.61 20.52
CA LEU A 304 -5.69 -12.95 20.18
C LEU A 304 -4.46 -13.80 20.51
N GLN A 305 -4.46 -14.48 21.67
CA GLN A 305 -3.39 -15.41 22.02
C GLN A 305 -3.22 -16.48 20.94
N TYR A 306 -4.33 -17.06 20.48
CA TYR A 306 -4.31 -18.05 19.41
C TYR A 306 -3.73 -17.50 18.09
N LEU A 307 -4.12 -16.28 17.70
CA LEU A 307 -3.56 -15.63 16.50
C LEU A 307 -2.05 -15.38 16.61
N HIS A 308 -1.57 -15.07 17.81
CA HIS A 308 -0.17 -14.77 18.07
C HIS A 308 0.70 -16.02 18.33
N SER A 309 0.10 -17.20 18.49
CA SER A 309 0.82 -18.44 18.79
C SER A 309 0.79 -19.47 17.66
N LEU A 310 0.35 -19.07 16.46
CA LEU A 310 0.36 -19.97 15.31
C LEU A 310 1.81 -20.37 14.98
N SER A 311 2.06 -21.67 14.84
CA SER A 311 3.42 -22.20 14.69
C SER A 311 4.12 -21.60 13.45
N GLY A 312 5.16 -20.82 13.69
CA GLY A 312 6.03 -20.23 12.67
C GLY A 312 5.56 -18.90 12.09
N GLN A 313 4.38 -18.41 12.45
CA GLN A 313 3.83 -17.13 11.98
C GLN A 313 2.93 -16.49 13.03
N THR A 314 3.07 -15.18 13.25
CA THR A 314 2.18 -14.40 14.11
C THR A 314 1.17 -13.63 13.25
N VAL A 315 -0.13 -13.82 13.47
CA VAL A 315 -1.18 -13.00 12.82
C VAL A 315 -1.45 -11.76 13.66
N ILE A 316 -1.08 -10.59 13.14
CA ILE A 316 -1.37 -9.30 13.77
C ILE A 316 -2.69 -8.75 13.19
N HIS A 317 -3.73 -8.62 14.03
CA HIS A 317 -5.05 -8.14 13.60
C HIS A 317 -5.08 -6.69 13.10
N ARG A 318 -4.34 -5.80 13.79
CA ARG A 318 -4.20 -4.34 13.53
C ARG A 318 -5.46 -3.46 13.64
N ASP A 319 -6.66 -4.01 13.74
CA ASP A 319 -7.89 -3.22 13.97
C ASP A 319 -8.77 -3.77 15.12
N LEU A 320 -8.15 -4.07 16.25
CA LEU A 320 -8.88 -4.54 17.42
C LEU A 320 -9.61 -3.37 18.11
N LYS A 321 -10.94 -3.42 18.14
CA LYS A 321 -11.83 -2.41 18.74
C LYS A 321 -13.20 -3.00 19.06
N CYS A 322 -14.00 -2.32 19.86
CA CYS A 322 -15.32 -2.81 20.28
C CYS A 322 -16.30 -3.07 19.11
N SER A 323 -16.18 -2.38 17.98
CA SER A 323 -17.02 -2.65 16.80
C SER A 323 -16.62 -3.91 16.04
N ASN A 324 -15.40 -4.42 16.29
CA ASN A 324 -14.84 -5.62 15.67
C ASN A 324 -14.87 -6.82 16.63
N ILE A 325 -15.64 -6.72 17.72
CA ILE A 325 -15.97 -7.83 18.60
C ILE A 325 -17.45 -8.13 18.42
N LEU A 326 -17.79 -9.32 17.94
CA LEU A 326 -19.16 -9.79 17.79
C LEU A 326 -19.54 -10.71 18.96
N LEU A 327 -20.81 -10.68 19.35
CA LEU A 327 -21.36 -11.43 20.46
C LEU A 327 -22.30 -12.52 19.94
N GLY A 328 -21.98 -13.77 20.27
CA GLY A 328 -22.78 -14.94 19.94
C GLY A 328 -23.88 -15.18 20.97
N ASN A 329 -24.42 -16.39 20.97
CA ASN A 329 -25.28 -16.85 22.07
C ASN A 329 -24.50 -16.79 23.40
N ASP A 330 -25.22 -16.57 24.49
CA ASP A 330 -24.67 -16.48 25.86
C ASP A 330 -23.56 -15.43 26.04
N PHE A 331 -23.57 -14.37 25.20
CA PHE A 331 -22.59 -13.28 25.25
C PHE A 331 -21.14 -13.73 25.07
N ARG A 332 -20.91 -14.89 24.42
CA ARG A 332 -19.56 -15.33 24.05
C ARG A 332 -19.01 -14.46 22.93
N ALA A 333 -17.77 -13.99 23.09
CA ALA A 333 -17.18 -13.02 22.18
C ALA A 333 -16.32 -13.67 21.10
N LYS A 334 -16.41 -13.14 19.88
CA LYS A 334 -15.56 -13.49 18.74
C LYS A 334 -14.96 -12.24 18.11
N VAL A 335 -13.66 -12.30 17.81
CA VAL A 335 -12.94 -11.24 17.07
C VAL A 335 -13.28 -11.34 15.59
N SER A 336 -13.57 -10.22 14.94
CA SER A 336 -13.98 -10.10 13.53
C SER A 336 -13.17 -9.04 12.78
N ASP A 337 -13.37 -8.98 11.46
CA ASP A 337 -12.82 -7.96 10.55
C ASP A 337 -11.29 -8.00 10.40
N PHE A 338 -10.83 -9.01 9.66
CA PHE A 338 -9.41 -9.29 9.44
C PHE A 338 -8.86 -8.58 8.19
N GLY A 339 -9.59 -7.62 7.61
CA GLY A 339 -9.14 -6.93 6.40
C GLY A 339 -7.80 -6.22 6.56
N LEU A 340 -7.48 -5.76 7.77
CA LEU A 340 -6.17 -5.18 8.08
C LEU A 340 -5.16 -6.19 8.60
N ALA A 341 -5.48 -7.47 8.76
CA ALA A 341 -4.59 -8.44 9.37
C ALA A 341 -3.31 -8.67 8.55
N ARG A 342 -2.19 -8.95 9.21
CA ARG A 342 -0.88 -9.21 8.57
C ARG A 342 -0.16 -10.36 9.25
N LEU A 343 0.60 -11.12 8.46
CA LEU A 343 1.47 -12.19 8.94
C LEU A 343 2.85 -11.61 9.25
N ALA A 344 3.32 -11.84 10.47
CA ALA A 344 4.70 -11.68 10.91
C ALA A 344 5.36 -13.05 10.96
N LEU A 345 6.66 -13.15 10.68
CA LEU A 345 7.43 -14.34 11.05
C LEU A 345 7.78 -14.25 12.54
N ASP A 346 7.80 -15.37 13.26
CA ASP A 346 8.04 -15.37 14.73
C ASP A 346 9.41 -14.78 15.14
N HIS A 347 10.34 -14.65 14.19
CA HIS A 347 11.65 -14.02 14.41
C HIS A 347 11.62 -12.49 14.23
N ASP A 348 10.54 -11.93 13.67
CA ASP A 348 10.41 -10.50 13.43
C ASP A 348 9.83 -9.81 14.66
N LYS A 349 10.63 -8.93 15.29
CA LYS A 349 10.16 -8.09 16.40
C LYS A 349 9.24 -6.96 15.94
N SER A 350 9.25 -6.62 14.66
CA SER A 350 8.40 -5.58 14.06
C SER A 350 8.23 -5.79 12.56
N ILE A 351 7.07 -5.37 12.03
CA ILE A 351 6.79 -5.37 10.60
C ILE A 351 6.62 -3.92 10.16
N SER A 352 7.46 -3.43 9.23
CA SER A 352 7.25 -2.14 8.61
C SER A 352 6.06 -2.21 7.65
N THR A 353 4.95 -1.59 8.04
CA THR A 353 3.74 -1.49 7.22
C THR A 353 3.22 -0.07 7.24
N LYS A 354 2.44 0.32 6.22
CA LYS A 354 1.72 1.60 6.27
C LYS A 354 0.82 1.62 7.51
N LEU A 355 0.88 2.73 8.26
CA LEU A 355 0.00 2.97 9.41
C LEU A 355 -1.46 2.71 9.02
N ALA A 356 -2.07 1.80 9.75
CA ALA A 356 -3.45 1.37 9.54
C ALA A 356 -4.03 0.93 10.89
N GLY A 357 -5.34 1.11 11.04
CA GLY A 357 -6.06 0.87 12.28
C GLY A 357 -6.93 2.07 12.64
N THR A 358 -7.67 1.95 13.73
CA THR A 358 -8.57 2.99 14.22
C THR A 358 -7.85 3.91 15.20
N PHE A 359 -7.92 5.22 14.97
CA PHE A 359 -7.34 6.22 15.89
C PHE A 359 -7.87 6.02 17.32
N GLY A 360 -7.00 6.15 18.32
CA GLY A 360 -7.31 5.84 19.73
C GLY A 360 -7.11 4.38 20.13
N TYR A 361 -7.02 3.45 19.17
CA TYR A 361 -6.69 2.03 19.41
C TYR A 361 -5.28 1.67 18.91
N ILE A 362 -4.64 2.54 18.13
CA ILE A 362 -3.29 2.36 17.63
C ILE A 362 -2.29 2.61 18.77
N ALA A 363 -1.38 1.67 18.97
CA ALA A 363 -0.30 1.78 19.95
C ALA A 363 0.72 2.87 19.55
N PRO A 364 1.29 3.63 20.50
CA PRO A 364 2.14 4.78 20.22
C PRO A 364 3.40 4.44 19.41
N GLU A 365 3.95 3.24 19.57
CA GLU A 365 5.12 2.74 18.85
C GLU A 365 4.88 2.49 17.35
N CYS A 366 3.62 2.48 16.90
CA CYS A 366 3.26 2.31 15.48
C CYS A 366 3.26 3.63 14.70
N GLY A 367 3.33 4.78 15.38
CA GLY A 367 3.14 6.14 14.84
C GLY A 367 4.39 6.84 14.34
#